data_AF-A0A498QN49-F1
#
_entry.id   AF-A0A498QN49-F1
#
_cell.length_a   1.000
_cell.length_b   1.000
_cell.length_c   1.000
_cell.angle_alpha   90.00
_cell.angle_beta   90.00
_cell.angle_gamma   90.00
#
_symmetry.space_group_name_H-M   'P 1'
#
loop_
_entity.id
_entity.type
_entity.pdbx_description
1 polymer ?
#
loop_
_entity_poly.entity_id
_entity_poly.type
_entity_poly.pdbx_seq_one_letter_code
_entity_poly.pdbx_strand_id
1 'polypeptide(L)'
;MIAAWLRAGVIDQGRFAPTEDGSPQGGVISPLLIVALHGMEQAAGVRYIRTGTNAETARPGSPVLIRYADDLLALCHSREHAQQVKARLTEWLRPRGLVFNEDKTRIVHLEDGVDFLGFNIRRYRNRLLIKPSKAAVKRIRARLTTEMRALRGHNAQMVLIRLNPIIRGWSAYYRHCVSARVFNALDNHVWKLTDKWARFTHPHKGRRWIVSRYFGAFHPSRRDRWVFGDRDTAPTWSSSPGRRSPGTPWSRAGRPRTTLP
;
A
#
# COMPACT_ATOMS: atom_id res chain seq x y z
N MET A 1 -36.30 6.03 4.79
CA MET A 1 -35.82 4.70 4.35
C MET A 1 -34.35 4.43 4.69
N ILE A 2 -33.44 5.41 4.63
CA ILE A 2 -32.01 5.25 5.03
C ILE A 2 -31.81 5.19 6.56
N ALA A 3 -32.58 5.98 7.33
CA ALA A 3 -32.52 5.98 8.79
C ALA A 3 -32.88 4.63 9.44
N ALA A 4 -33.74 3.84 8.80
CA ALA A 4 -34.13 2.51 9.28
C ALA A 4 -33.00 1.46 9.11
N TRP A 5 -32.12 1.67 8.13
CA TRP A 5 -30.99 0.77 7.84
C TRP A 5 -29.76 1.07 8.71
N LEU A 6 -29.54 2.33 9.09
CA LEU A 6 -28.54 2.70 10.10
C LEU A 6 -28.92 2.23 11.51
N ARG A 7 -30.22 1.99 11.76
CA ARG A 7 -30.75 1.41 13.02
C ARG A 7 -30.80 -0.12 13.02
N ALA A 8 -30.57 -0.77 11.89
CA ALA A 8 -30.61 -2.23 11.80
C ALA A 8 -29.27 -2.78 12.33
N GLY A 9 -29.30 -3.34 13.54
CA GLY A 9 -28.13 -3.92 14.21
C GLY A 9 -27.44 -5.01 13.40
N VAL A 10 -26.18 -5.25 13.73
CA VAL A 10 -25.34 -6.28 13.11
C VAL A 10 -25.60 -7.62 13.80
N ILE A 11 -25.86 -8.67 13.02
CA ILE A 11 -25.81 -10.05 13.51
C ILE A 11 -24.39 -10.56 13.22
N ASP A 12 -23.60 -10.74 14.28
CA ASP A 12 -22.35 -11.50 14.22
C ASP A 12 -22.55 -12.82 14.97
N GLN A 13 -22.21 -13.92 14.31
CA GLN A 13 -22.31 -15.29 14.83
C GLN A 13 -23.62 -15.67 15.55
N GLY A 14 -24.77 -15.24 15.01
CA GLY A 14 -26.07 -15.64 15.53
C GLY A 14 -26.48 -14.99 16.85
N ARG A 15 -25.81 -13.92 17.29
CA ARG A 15 -26.24 -13.10 18.42
C ARG A 15 -26.49 -11.65 17.99
N PHE A 16 -27.67 -11.15 18.32
CA PHE A 16 -28.11 -9.79 18.06
C PHE A 16 -27.50 -8.86 19.11
N ALA A 17 -26.65 -7.92 18.69
CA ALA A 17 -26.14 -6.86 19.55
C ALA A 17 -26.58 -5.49 18.99
N PRO A 18 -27.33 -4.67 19.74
CA PRO A 18 -27.71 -3.34 19.27
C PRO A 18 -26.44 -2.49 19.11
N THR A 19 -26.20 -2.01 17.89
CA THR A 19 -25.07 -1.12 17.58
C THR A 19 -25.60 0.30 17.59
N GLU A 20 -25.31 1.07 18.64
CA GLU A 20 -25.79 2.46 18.75
C GLU A 20 -24.98 3.44 17.89
N ASP A 21 -23.77 3.10 17.45
CA ASP A 21 -23.04 3.89 16.45
C ASP A 21 -21.93 3.08 15.76
N GLY A 22 -21.88 3.16 14.44
CA GLY A 22 -20.82 2.59 13.61
C GLY A 22 -21.24 1.36 12.81
N SER A 23 -21.13 1.44 11.49
CA SER A 23 -21.37 0.29 10.62
C SER A 23 -20.13 -0.61 10.52
N PRO A 24 -20.30 -1.95 10.49
CA PRO A 24 -19.19 -2.88 10.29
C PRO A 24 -18.54 -2.65 8.92
N GLN A 25 -17.22 -2.41 8.93
CA GLN A 25 -16.42 -2.16 7.73
C GLN A 25 -16.42 -3.41 6.84
N GLY A 26 -17.25 -3.39 5.79
CA GLY A 26 -17.42 -4.49 4.85
C GLY A 26 -18.84 -4.64 4.30
N GLY A 27 -19.83 -3.99 4.91
CA GLY A 27 -21.19 -3.94 4.40
C GLY A 27 -21.34 -3.01 3.18
N VAL A 28 -22.44 -3.20 2.43
CA VAL A 28 -22.88 -2.51 1.18
C VAL A 28 -23.07 -0.97 1.31
N ILE A 29 -22.45 -0.35 2.32
CA ILE A 29 -22.58 1.07 2.68
C ILE A 29 -21.56 1.96 1.92
N SER A 30 -20.46 1.38 1.41
CA SER A 30 -19.44 2.14 0.67
C SER A 30 -19.99 2.89 -0.56
N PRO A 31 -20.94 2.35 -1.37
CA PRO A 31 -21.57 3.10 -2.46
C PRO A 31 -22.50 4.23 -1.96
N LEU A 32 -23.16 4.04 -0.81
CA LEU A 32 -24.12 5.01 -0.27
C LEU A 32 -23.42 6.23 0.34
N LEU A 33 -22.27 6.03 0.99
CA LEU A 33 -21.42 7.14 1.44
C LEU A 33 -20.94 8.02 0.27
N ILE A 34 -20.74 7.43 -0.92
CA ILE A 34 -20.34 8.21 -2.11
C ILE A 34 -21.45 9.16 -2.54
N VAL A 35 -22.72 8.74 -2.47
CA VAL A 35 -23.87 9.58 -2.82
C VAL A 35 -24.18 10.60 -1.72
N ALA A 36 -24.13 10.21 -0.45
CA ALA A 36 -24.40 11.10 0.68
C ALA A 36 -23.38 12.24 0.81
N LEU A 37 -22.14 11.99 0.36
CA LEU A 37 -21.04 12.96 0.38
C LEU A 37 -20.86 13.71 -0.96
N HIS A 38 -21.78 13.53 -1.91
CA HIS A 38 -21.83 14.37 -3.11
C HIS A 38 -22.12 15.83 -2.72
N GLY A 39 -21.41 16.79 -3.30
CA GLY A 39 -21.50 18.20 -2.90
C GLY A 39 -20.41 18.68 -1.93
N MET A 40 -19.58 17.77 -1.40
CA MET A 40 -18.58 18.11 -0.38
C MET A 40 -17.46 19.01 -0.92
N GLU A 41 -17.06 18.84 -2.18
CA GLU A 41 -16.03 19.70 -2.79
C GLU A 41 -16.52 21.15 -2.91
N GLN A 42 -17.78 21.35 -3.30
CA GLN A 42 -18.39 22.68 -3.31
C GLN A 42 -18.49 23.26 -1.90
N ALA A 43 -18.84 22.44 -0.90
CA ALA A 43 -18.89 22.85 0.51
C ALA A 43 -17.52 23.25 1.08
N ALA A 44 -16.45 22.54 0.67
CA ALA A 44 -15.07 22.93 0.98
C ALA A 44 -14.65 24.24 0.29
N GLY A 45 -15.43 24.73 -0.67
CA GLY A 45 -15.12 25.94 -1.43
C GLY A 45 -14.19 25.70 -2.61
N VAL A 46 -14.08 24.45 -3.09
CA VAL A 46 -13.36 24.13 -4.33
C VAL A 46 -14.10 24.83 -5.47
N ARG A 47 -13.36 25.60 -6.27
CA ARG A 47 -13.91 26.28 -7.44
C ARG A 47 -13.19 25.78 -8.66
N TYR A 48 -13.92 25.27 -9.63
CA TYR A 48 -13.33 24.80 -10.87
C TYR A 48 -13.34 25.90 -11.94
N ILE A 49 -12.33 25.89 -12.80
CA ILE A 49 -12.27 26.63 -14.06
C ILE A 49 -12.16 25.63 -15.20
N ARG A 50 -12.93 25.89 -16.25
CA ARG A 50 -12.86 25.11 -17.47
C ARG A 50 -11.60 25.50 -18.24
N THR A 51 -10.66 24.57 -18.33
CA THR A 51 -9.43 24.69 -19.10
C THR A 51 -9.53 23.78 -20.31
N GLY A 52 -10.08 24.29 -21.41
CA GLY A 52 -10.29 23.55 -22.66
C GLY A 52 -11.63 22.84 -22.77
N THR A 53 -11.77 21.95 -23.76
CA THR A 53 -13.05 21.30 -24.12
C THR A 53 -13.53 20.30 -23.07
N ASN A 54 -12.63 19.58 -22.40
CA ASN A 54 -12.96 18.43 -21.53
C ASN A 54 -12.29 18.42 -20.13
N ALA A 55 -11.56 19.45 -19.72
CA ALA A 55 -10.85 19.44 -18.43
C ALA A 55 -11.22 20.64 -17.55
N GLU A 56 -11.63 20.33 -16.31
CA GLU A 56 -11.83 21.30 -15.25
C GLU A 56 -10.64 21.25 -14.29
N THR A 57 -10.04 22.40 -14.03
CA THR A 57 -8.92 22.54 -13.08
C THR A 57 -9.38 23.38 -11.90
N ALA A 58 -8.93 23.09 -10.68
CA ALA A 58 -9.18 23.96 -9.54
C ALA A 58 -8.61 25.36 -9.80
N ARG A 59 -9.41 26.40 -9.52
CA ARG A 59 -8.99 27.80 -9.66
C ARG A 59 -7.76 28.05 -8.79
N PRO A 60 -6.77 28.80 -9.28
CA PRO A 60 -5.68 29.28 -8.43
C PRO A 60 -6.23 29.96 -7.17
N GLY A 61 -5.72 29.59 -6.00
CA GLY A 61 -6.19 30.10 -4.71
C GLY A 61 -7.36 29.33 -4.09
N SER A 62 -8.04 28.45 -4.83
CA SER A 62 -9.08 27.58 -4.27
C SER A 62 -8.47 26.33 -3.63
N PRO A 63 -9.08 25.79 -2.55
CA PRO A 63 -8.62 24.54 -1.98
C PRO A 63 -8.90 23.38 -2.96
N VAL A 64 -8.19 22.27 -2.77
CA VAL A 64 -8.48 21.01 -3.48
C VAL A 64 -8.84 19.97 -2.45
N LEU A 65 -10.00 19.33 -2.62
CA LEU A 65 -10.43 18.24 -1.75
C LEU A 65 -10.30 16.92 -2.50
N ILE A 66 -9.60 15.97 -1.89
CA ILE A 66 -9.46 14.60 -2.37
C ILE A 66 -10.19 13.70 -1.38
N ARG A 67 -11.14 12.89 -1.88
CA ARG A 67 -11.91 11.95 -1.06
C ARG A 67 -11.73 10.53 -1.56
N TYR A 68 -11.57 9.60 -0.62
CA TYR A 68 -11.59 8.17 -0.88
C TYR A 68 -12.43 7.49 0.19
N ALA A 69 -13.64 7.07 -0.18
CA ALA A 69 -14.66 6.62 0.78
C ALA A 69 -14.85 7.65 1.92
N ASP A 70 -14.42 7.30 3.12
CA ASP A 70 -14.42 8.08 4.37
C ASP A 70 -13.11 8.88 4.62
N ASP A 71 -12.01 8.52 3.96
CA ASP A 71 -10.74 9.23 4.07
C ASP A 71 -10.74 10.52 3.22
N LEU A 72 -10.35 11.65 3.84
CA LEU A 72 -10.35 12.98 3.24
C LEU A 72 -8.96 13.63 3.31
N LEU A 73 -8.57 14.32 2.25
CA LEU A 73 -7.37 15.16 2.19
C LEU A 73 -7.71 16.50 1.53
N ALA A 74 -7.63 17.58 2.30
CA ALA A 74 -7.80 18.94 1.80
C ALA A 74 -6.43 19.62 1.63
N LEU A 75 -6.12 20.07 0.42
CA LEU A 75 -4.93 20.85 0.09
C LEU A 75 -5.32 22.33 0.08
N CYS A 76 -4.69 23.10 0.96
CA CYS A 76 -4.96 24.53 1.14
C CYS A 76 -3.67 25.35 1.02
N HIS A 77 -3.81 26.65 0.74
CA HIS A 77 -2.67 27.56 0.56
C HIS A 77 -2.10 28.10 1.88
N SER A 78 -2.93 28.23 2.91
CA SER A 78 -2.52 28.69 4.24
C SER A 78 -3.17 27.87 5.34
N ARG A 79 -2.65 28.00 6.57
CA ARG A 79 -3.18 27.33 7.75
C ARG A 79 -4.58 27.84 8.09
N GLU A 80 -4.78 29.15 7.98
CA GLU A 80 -6.06 29.83 8.22
C GLU A 80 -7.10 29.34 7.21
N HIS A 81 -6.71 29.20 5.94
CA HIS A 81 -7.57 28.64 4.91
C HIS A 81 -7.95 27.17 5.23
N ALA A 82 -7.00 26.35 5.70
CA ALA A 82 -7.30 24.99 6.12
C ALA A 82 -8.28 24.93 7.30
N GLN A 83 -8.15 25.84 8.27
CA GLN A 83 -9.09 25.96 9.40
C GLN A 83 -10.49 26.37 8.92
N GLN A 84 -10.59 27.31 7.99
CA GLN A 84 -11.87 27.72 7.39
C GLN A 84 -12.52 26.55 6.62
N VAL A 85 -11.75 25.80 5.83
CA VAL A 85 -12.25 24.61 5.11
C VAL A 85 -12.73 23.56 6.11
N LYS A 86 -11.98 23.29 7.19
CA LYS A 86 -12.41 22.37 8.25
C LYS A 86 -13.75 22.82 8.85
N ALA A 87 -13.89 24.09 9.23
CA ALA A 87 -15.11 24.62 9.82
C ALA A 87 -16.32 24.51 8.87
N ARG A 88 -16.15 24.83 7.59
CA ARG A 88 -17.20 24.69 6.56
C ARG A 88 -17.63 23.24 6.39
N LEU A 89 -16.68 22.32 6.35
CA LEU A 89 -16.97 20.89 6.23
C LEU A 89 -17.67 20.36 7.48
N THR A 90 -17.29 20.80 8.68
CA THR A 90 -17.97 20.42 9.92
C THR A 90 -19.44 20.83 9.89
N GLU A 91 -19.73 22.08 9.49
CA GLU A 91 -21.11 22.56 9.38
C GLU A 91 -21.91 21.79 8.34
N TRP A 92 -21.27 21.47 7.21
CA TRP A 92 -21.91 20.71 6.14
C TRP A 92 -22.16 19.23 6.50
N LEU A 93 -21.31 18.65 7.33
CA LEU A 93 -21.43 17.26 7.80
C LEU A 93 -22.44 17.10 8.95
N ARG A 94 -22.62 18.13 9.79
CA ARG A 94 -23.56 18.10 10.93
C ARG A 94 -24.98 17.63 10.56
N PRO A 95 -25.67 18.16 9.54
CA PRO A 95 -27.03 17.69 9.18
C PRO A 95 -27.06 16.25 8.63
N ARG A 96 -25.89 15.69 8.28
CA ARG A 96 -25.75 14.30 7.80
C ARG A 96 -25.41 13.33 8.94
N GLY A 97 -25.32 13.79 10.18
CA GLY A 97 -24.96 12.98 11.34
C GLY A 97 -23.51 12.53 11.35
N LEU A 98 -22.62 13.23 10.62
CA LEU A 98 -21.21 12.89 10.51
C LEU A 98 -20.36 13.93 11.24
N VAL A 99 -19.35 13.45 11.96
CA VAL A 99 -18.41 14.28 12.72
C VAL A 99 -16.99 13.87 12.38
N PHE A 100 -16.07 14.84 12.30
CA PHE A 100 -14.66 14.55 12.12
C PHE A 100 -14.11 13.85 13.36
N ASN A 101 -13.28 12.82 13.13
CA ASN A 101 -12.46 12.28 14.20
C ASN A 101 -11.34 13.27 14.49
N GLU A 102 -11.45 14.01 15.60
CA GLU A 102 -10.50 15.06 16.00
C GLU A 102 -9.09 14.51 16.26
N ASP A 103 -8.95 13.26 16.70
CA ASP A 103 -7.65 12.62 16.92
C ASP A 103 -6.92 12.33 15.59
N LYS A 104 -7.68 11.97 14.55
CA LYS A 104 -7.14 11.68 13.22
C LYS A 104 -6.96 12.93 12.36
N THR A 105 -7.78 13.97 12.58
CA THR A 105 -7.80 15.17 11.73
C THR A 105 -6.70 16.13 12.14
N ARG A 106 -5.73 16.35 11.25
CA ARG A 106 -4.56 17.19 11.54
C ARG A 106 -4.29 18.14 10.39
N ILE A 107 -3.97 19.40 10.71
CA ILE A 107 -3.46 20.37 9.75
C ILE A 107 -1.93 20.30 9.81
N VAL A 108 -1.32 19.90 8.71
CA VAL A 108 0.14 19.72 8.60
C VAL A 108 0.67 20.50 7.40
N HIS A 109 1.92 20.95 7.48
CA HIS A 109 2.58 21.56 6.34
C HIS A 109 3.09 20.46 5.39
N LEU A 110 3.05 20.73 4.08
CA LEU A 110 3.44 19.75 3.06
C LEU A 110 4.92 19.32 3.16
N GLU A 111 5.76 20.12 3.80
CA GLU A 111 7.17 19.82 4.05
C GLU A 111 7.40 18.85 5.21
N ASP A 112 6.46 18.76 6.15
CA ASP A 112 6.46 17.73 7.19
C ASP A 112 5.96 16.40 6.61
N GLY A 113 5.01 16.52 5.67
CA GLY A 113 4.41 15.43 4.92
C GLY A 113 3.14 14.90 5.56
N VAL A 114 2.27 14.35 4.72
CA VAL A 114 0.98 13.77 5.11
C VAL A 114 0.90 12.32 4.63
N ASP A 115 0.39 11.43 5.48
CA ASP A 115 0.09 10.06 5.10
C ASP A 115 -1.38 9.96 4.68
N PHE A 116 -1.64 9.51 3.45
CA PHE A 116 -2.98 9.32 2.89
C PHE A 116 -3.02 8.03 2.07
N LEU A 117 -3.97 7.13 2.37
CA LEU A 117 -4.12 5.81 1.69
C LEU A 117 -2.83 4.97 1.61
N GLY A 118 -1.96 5.06 2.61
CA GLY A 118 -0.68 4.36 2.60
C GLY A 118 0.43 5.02 1.76
N PHE A 119 0.19 6.21 1.23
CA PHE A 119 1.20 7.06 0.60
C PHE A 119 1.60 8.21 1.53
N ASN A 120 2.89 8.47 1.62
CA ASN A 120 3.44 9.67 2.22
C ASN A 120 3.65 10.72 1.11
N ILE A 121 2.89 11.80 1.19
CA ILE A 121 2.95 12.94 0.29
C ILE A 121 3.77 14.01 1.00
N ARG A 122 4.96 14.32 0.48
CA ARG A 122 5.85 15.30 1.11
C ARG A 122 6.61 16.13 0.09
N ARG A 123 6.66 17.44 0.30
CA ARG A 123 7.49 18.37 -0.46
C ARG A 123 8.90 18.41 0.15
N TYR A 124 9.90 18.19 -0.67
CA TYR A 124 11.31 18.32 -0.33
C TYR A 124 11.87 19.47 -1.14
N ARG A 125 12.09 20.62 -0.49
CA ARG A 125 12.49 21.86 -1.16
C ARG A 125 11.47 22.18 -2.27
N ASN A 126 11.87 22.11 -3.55
CA ASN A 126 10.99 22.40 -4.69
C ASN A 126 10.42 21.15 -5.39
N ARG A 127 10.55 19.95 -4.81
CA ARG A 127 10.04 18.72 -5.42
C ARG A 127 9.02 18.02 -4.53
N LEU A 128 7.84 17.74 -5.07
CA LEU A 128 6.85 16.88 -4.44
C LEU A 128 7.22 15.42 -4.69
N LEU A 129 7.40 14.64 -3.62
CA LEU A 129 7.65 13.21 -3.72
C LEU A 129 6.54 12.46 -3.00
N ILE A 130 5.87 11.56 -3.73
CA ILE A 130 4.90 10.62 -3.20
C ILE A 130 5.61 9.28 -3.01
N LYS A 131 5.69 8.80 -1.77
CA LYS A 131 6.40 7.56 -1.40
C LYS A 131 5.44 6.62 -0.67
N PRO A 132 5.70 5.32 -0.59
CA PRO A 132 4.99 4.46 0.35
C PRO A 132 5.18 4.95 1.80
N SER A 133 4.11 4.98 2.60
CA SER A 133 4.19 5.45 3.98
C SER A 133 5.01 4.50 4.85
N LYS A 134 5.61 5.03 5.93
CA LYS A 134 6.40 4.21 6.86
C LYS A 134 5.56 3.10 7.47
N ALA A 135 4.30 3.38 7.78
CA ALA A 135 3.34 2.39 8.27
C ALA A 135 3.09 1.29 7.25
N ALA A 136 2.85 1.62 5.98
CA ALA A 136 2.65 0.64 4.92
C ALA A 136 3.87 -0.28 4.73
N VAL A 137 5.08 0.30 4.74
CA VAL A 137 6.34 -0.46 4.65
C VAL A 137 6.54 -1.36 5.88
N LYS A 138 6.21 -0.88 7.09
CA LYS A 138 6.27 -1.69 8.31
C LYS A 138 5.30 -2.87 8.24
N ARG A 139 4.06 -2.65 7.79
CA ARG A 139 3.03 -3.70 7.65
C ARG A 139 3.45 -4.80 6.68
N ILE A 140 3.96 -4.45 5.50
CA ILE A 140 4.40 -5.47 4.53
C ILE A 140 5.61 -6.27 5.05
N ARG A 141 6.58 -5.61 5.71
CA ARG A 141 7.73 -6.31 6.33
C ARG A 141 7.29 -7.27 7.44
N ALA A 142 6.35 -6.84 8.27
CA ALA A 142 5.77 -7.68 9.32
C ALA A 142 5.06 -8.88 8.71
N ARG A 143 4.18 -8.66 7.73
CA ARG A 143 3.46 -9.73 7.02
C ARG A 143 4.44 -10.75 6.41
N LEU A 144 5.42 -10.31 5.64
CA LEU A 144 6.43 -11.20 5.04
C LEU A 144 7.20 -12.01 6.10
N THR A 145 7.49 -11.40 7.25
CA THR A 145 8.18 -12.08 8.35
C THR A 145 7.29 -13.14 8.99
N THR A 146 6.01 -12.82 9.23
CA THR A 146 5.03 -13.76 9.78
C THR A 146 4.83 -14.96 8.85
N GLU A 147 4.60 -14.70 7.56
CA GLU A 147 4.44 -15.74 6.53
C GLU A 147 5.68 -16.64 6.46
N MET A 148 6.88 -16.05 6.42
CA MET A 148 8.12 -16.83 6.39
C MET A 148 8.31 -17.70 7.64
N ARG A 149 7.90 -17.22 8.81
CA ARG A 149 7.96 -18.01 10.06
C ARG A 149 7.00 -19.19 10.03
N ALA A 150 5.79 -18.98 9.52
CA ALA A 150 4.79 -20.05 9.37
C ALA A 150 5.24 -21.13 8.36
N LEU A 151 6.03 -20.74 7.36
CA LEU A 151 6.56 -21.63 6.32
C LEU A 151 7.83 -22.40 6.72
N ARG A 152 8.27 -22.31 7.99
CA ARG A 152 9.37 -23.17 8.49
C ARG A 152 8.95 -24.64 8.37
N GLY A 153 9.87 -25.50 7.95
CA GLY A 153 9.62 -26.93 7.71
C GLY A 153 8.89 -27.25 6.40
N HIS A 154 8.41 -26.25 5.65
CA HIS A 154 7.86 -26.47 4.31
C HIS A 154 8.97 -26.51 3.26
N ASN A 155 8.62 -26.88 2.01
CA ASN A 155 9.55 -26.83 0.89
C ASN A 155 9.64 -25.41 0.28
N ALA A 156 10.64 -25.18 -0.58
CA ALA A 156 10.87 -23.87 -1.20
C ALA A 156 9.73 -23.44 -2.16
N GLN A 157 9.02 -24.39 -2.78
CA GLN A 157 7.86 -24.10 -3.63
C GLN A 157 6.72 -23.46 -2.84
N MET A 158 6.42 -23.95 -1.65
CA MET A 158 5.39 -23.34 -0.78
C MET A 158 5.77 -21.91 -0.39
N VAL A 159 7.06 -21.65 -0.15
CA VAL A 159 7.56 -20.29 0.10
C VAL A 159 7.28 -19.38 -1.10
N LEU A 160 7.58 -19.83 -2.32
CA LEU A 160 7.33 -19.07 -3.53
C LEU A 160 5.85 -18.82 -3.78
N ILE A 161 5.00 -19.85 -3.64
CA ILE A 161 3.55 -19.77 -3.85
C ILE A 161 2.93 -18.77 -2.87
N ARG A 162 3.38 -18.77 -1.62
CA ARG A 162 2.82 -17.88 -0.60
C ARG A 162 3.30 -16.43 -0.72
N LEU A 163 4.60 -16.21 -0.96
CA LEU A 163 5.17 -14.87 -0.94
C LEU A 163 4.97 -14.11 -2.27
N ASN A 164 5.00 -14.79 -3.42
CA ASN A 164 4.92 -14.11 -4.71
C ASN A 164 3.65 -13.26 -4.90
N PRO A 165 2.43 -13.74 -4.59
CA PRO A 165 1.21 -12.94 -4.74
C PRO A 165 1.22 -11.68 -3.86
N ILE A 166 1.70 -11.80 -2.62
CA ILE A 166 1.80 -10.69 -1.67
C ILE A 166 2.70 -9.58 -2.23
N ILE A 167 3.86 -9.98 -2.74
CA ILE A 167 4.88 -9.06 -3.25
C ILE A 167 4.43 -8.44 -4.56
N ARG A 168 3.86 -9.24 -5.49
CA ARG A 168 3.31 -8.74 -6.75
C ARG A 168 2.20 -7.72 -6.51
N GLY A 169 1.27 -8.01 -5.61
CA GLY A 169 0.18 -7.08 -5.27
C GLY A 169 0.71 -5.78 -4.69
N TRP A 170 1.66 -5.86 -3.76
CA TRP A 170 2.26 -4.67 -3.15
C TRP A 170 3.07 -3.85 -4.18
N SER A 171 3.85 -4.49 -5.05
CA SER A 171 4.56 -3.81 -6.13
C SER A 171 3.61 -3.16 -7.13
N ALA A 172 2.50 -3.82 -7.50
CA ALA A 172 1.51 -3.27 -8.40
C ALA A 172 0.85 -2.01 -7.83
N TYR A 173 0.55 -2.01 -6.52
CA TYR A 173 -0.06 -0.87 -5.84
C TYR A 173 0.88 0.35 -5.79
N TYR A 174 2.18 0.14 -5.50
CA TYR A 174 3.15 1.23 -5.35
C TYR A 174 3.98 1.52 -6.61
N ARG A 175 3.69 0.92 -7.77
CA ARG A 175 4.49 1.10 -9.01
C ARG A 175 4.48 2.52 -9.57
N HIS A 176 3.40 3.27 -9.32
CA HIS A 176 3.21 4.62 -9.85
C HIS A 176 3.80 5.74 -8.96
N CYS A 177 4.43 5.38 -7.82
CA CYS A 177 5.01 6.35 -6.89
C CYS A 177 6.54 6.21 -6.80
N VAL A 178 7.20 7.11 -6.07
CA VAL A 178 8.65 7.10 -5.86
C VAL A 178 9.02 6.01 -4.87
N SER A 179 9.09 4.78 -5.36
CA SER A 179 9.19 3.55 -4.55
C SER A 179 10.48 2.77 -4.73
N ALA A 180 11.36 3.11 -5.69
CA ALA A 180 12.57 2.34 -6.01
C ALA A 180 13.44 2.02 -4.77
N ARG A 181 13.73 3.01 -3.91
CA ARG A 181 14.51 2.78 -2.68
C ARG A 181 13.80 1.85 -1.69
N VAL A 182 12.48 1.95 -1.62
CA VAL A 182 11.66 1.09 -0.74
C VAL A 182 11.63 -0.34 -1.29
N PHE A 183 11.51 -0.51 -2.60
CA PHE A 183 11.56 -1.81 -3.27
C PHE A 183 12.91 -2.49 -3.02
N ASN A 184 14.02 -1.77 -3.23
CA ASN A 184 15.36 -2.27 -2.89
C ASN A 184 15.47 -2.72 -1.42
N ALA A 185 14.90 -1.94 -0.48
CA ALA A 185 14.94 -2.28 0.94
C ALA A 185 14.09 -3.52 1.27
N LEU A 186 12.96 -3.70 0.58
CA LEU A 186 12.10 -4.88 0.72
C LEU A 186 12.73 -6.12 0.11
N ASP A 187 13.38 -6.00 -1.05
CA ASP A 187 14.13 -7.09 -1.67
C ASP A 187 15.22 -7.60 -0.72
N ASN A 188 15.98 -6.68 -0.12
CA ASN A 188 16.98 -7.03 0.90
C ASN A 188 16.36 -7.67 2.15
N HIS A 189 15.16 -7.25 2.55
CA HIS A 189 14.43 -7.85 3.67
C HIS A 189 13.99 -9.27 3.33
N VAL A 190 13.42 -9.50 2.15
CA VAL A 190 13.01 -10.84 1.69
C VAL A 190 14.22 -11.76 1.54
N TRP A 191 15.32 -11.28 0.97
CA TRP A 191 16.55 -12.06 0.85
C TRP A 191 17.05 -12.54 2.22
N LYS A 192 17.04 -11.67 3.24
CA LYS A 192 17.40 -12.07 4.61
C LYS A 192 16.43 -13.10 5.19
N LEU A 193 15.15 -13.01 4.87
CA LEU A 193 14.14 -13.96 5.31
C LEU A 193 14.35 -15.34 4.66
N THR A 194 14.59 -15.39 3.35
CA THR A 194 14.81 -16.66 2.62
C THR A 194 16.13 -17.31 3.02
N ASP A 195 17.18 -16.53 3.23
CA ASP A 195 18.48 -16.99 3.72
C ASP A 195 18.39 -17.53 5.16
N LYS A 196 17.61 -16.89 6.04
CA LYS A 196 17.31 -17.41 7.39
C LYS A 196 16.48 -18.70 7.34
N TRP A 197 15.47 -18.76 6.48
CA TRP A 197 14.66 -19.95 6.28
C TRP A 197 15.53 -21.12 5.79
N ALA A 198 16.38 -20.90 4.78
CA ALA A 198 17.22 -21.95 4.21
C ALA A 198 18.24 -22.51 5.22
N ARG A 199 18.84 -21.64 6.04
CA ARG A 199 19.70 -22.08 7.17
C ARG A 199 18.95 -22.86 8.24
N PHE A 200 17.72 -22.46 8.53
CA PHE A 200 16.88 -23.16 9.50
C PHE A 200 16.46 -24.54 8.99
N THR A 201 16.11 -24.65 7.71
CA THR A 201 15.73 -25.92 7.08
C THR A 201 16.92 -26.89 6.96
N HIS A 202 18.15 -26.37 6.83
CA HIS A 202 19.36 -27.19 6.63
C HIS A 202 20.45 -26.89 7.66
N PRO A 203 20.26 -27.26 8.94
CA PRO A 203 21.18 -26.91 10.02
C PRO A 203 22.60 -27.48 9.85
N HIS A 204 22.73 -28.63 9.17
CA HIS A 204 24.01 -29.31 8.95
C HIS A 204 24.67 -28.98 7.60
N LYS A 205 24.12 -28.05 6.80
CA LYS A 205 24.68 -27.69 5.50
C LYS A 205 25.35 -26.32 5.55
N GLY A 206 26.56 -26.25 4.99
CA GLY A 206 27.31 -25.00 4.91
C GLY A 206 26.66 -23.97 3.98
N ARG A 207 27.01 -22.68 4.18
CA ARG A 207 26.46 -21.57 3.40
C ARG A 207 26.65 -21.73 1.88
N ARG A 208 27.78 -22.27 1.45
CA ARG A 208 28.10 -22.49 0.02
C ARG A 208 27.10 -23.47 -0.63
N TRP A 209 26.70 -24.52 0.10
CA TRP A 209 25.67 -25.46 -0.33
C TRP A 209 24.30 -24.80 -0.41
N ILE A 210 23.90 -24.03 0.61
CA ILE A 210 22.62 -23.31 0.64
C ILE A 210 22.51 -22.35 -0.55
N VAL A 211 23.56 -21.57 -0.81
CA VAL A 211 23.62 -20.65 -1.95
C VAL A 211 23.49 -21.43 -3.26
N SER A 212 24.26 -22.51 -3.43
CA SER A 212 24.15 -23.35 -4.63
C SER A 212 22.77 -23.98 -4.81
N ARG A 213 22.09 -24.35 -3.72
CA ARG A 213 20.81 -25.07 -3.78
C ARG A 213 19.61 -24.16 -4.03
N TYR A 214 19.59 -22.98 -3.41
CA TYR A 214 18.42 -22.10 -3.39
C TYR A 214 18.60 -20.75 -4.09
N PHE A 215 19.84 -20.38 -4.43
CA PHE A 215 20.13 -19.10 -5.05
C PHE A 215 20.83 -19.31 -6.40
N GLY A 216 20.36 -18.61 -7.42
CA GLY A 216 20.93 -18.75 -8.76
C GLY A 216 20.17 -17.98 -9.82
N ALA A 217 20.64 -18.11 -11.06
CA ALA A 217 19.96 -17.55 -12.22
C ALA A 217 18.81 -18.49 -12.62
N PHE A 218 17.60 -18.18 -12.18
CA PHE A 218 16.39 -18.94 -12.52
C PHE A 218 15.63 -18.36 -13.72
N HIS A 219 16.13 -17.29 -14.36
CA HIS A 219 15.46 -16.63 -15.47
C HIS A 219 16.43 -16.39 -16.66
N PRO A 220 16.11 -16.85 -17.89
CA PRO A 220 17.01 -16.77 -19.05
C PRO A 220 17.43 -15.33 -19.42
N SER A 221 16.52 -14.36 -19.26
CA SER A 221 16.79 -12.96 -19.59
C SER A 221 17.43 -12.14 -18.47
N ARG A 222 17.70 -12.73 -17.30
CA ARG A 222 18.30 -12.02 -16.16
C ARG A 222 19.48 -12.80 -15.57
N ARG A 223 20.69 -12.25 -15.69
CA ARG A 223 21.92 -12.79 -15.07
C ARG A 223 22.01 -12.51 -13.56
N ASP A 224 20.89 -12.52 -12.84
CA ASP A 224 20.89 -12.32 -11.39
C ASP A 224 21.17 -13.64 -10.68
N ARG A 225 22.27 -13.69 -9.94
CA ARG A 225 22.76 -14.91 -9.26
C ARG A 225 22.12 -15.11 -7.88
N TRP A 226 21.29 -14.16 -7.41
CA TRP A 226 20.73 -14.13 -6.07
C TRP A 226 19.20 -14.21 -6.03
N VAL A 227 18.60 -14.82 -7.05
CA VAL A 227 17.16 -15.11 -7.06
C VAL A 227 16.91 -16.36 -6.23
N PHE A 228 15.97 -16.28 -5.28
CA PHE A 228 15.54 -17.44 -4.50
C PHE A 228 14.66 -18.35 -5.36
N GLY A 229 14.98 -19.63 -5.39
CA GLY A 229 14.27 -20.64 -6.15
C GLY A 229 14.66 -22.04 -5.70
N ASP A 230 14.04 -23.04 -6.31
CA ASP A 230 14.34 -24.44 -6.03
C ASP A 230 14.78 -25.10 -7.34
N ARG A 231 16.04 -25.58 -7.40
CA ARG A 231 16.59 -26.23 -8.60
C ARG A 231 15.98 -27.60 -8.90
N ASP A 232 15.44 -28.27 -7.89
CA ASP A 232 14.89 -29.64 -8.05
C ASP A 232 13.41 -29.61 -8.48
N THR A 233 12.75 -28.46 -8.34
CA THR A 233 11.34 -28.25 -8.73
C THR A 233 11.15 -27.08 -9.70
N ALA A 234 12.24 -26.48 -10.18
CA ALA A 234 12.16 -25.59 -11.33
C ALA A 234 11.73 -26.46 -12.53
N PRO A 235 10.65 -26.10 -13.26
CA PRO A 235 10.44 -26.74 -14.54
C PRO A 235 11.72 -26.48 -15.33
N THR A 236 12.29 -27.54 -15.91
CA THR A 236 13.28 -27.41 -16.96
C THR A 236 12.68 -26.44 -17.97
N TRP A 237 13.15 -25.20 -18.00
CA TRP A 237 12.76 -24.24 -19.01
C TRP A 237 13.42 -24.73 -20.29
N SER A 238 12.80 -25.71 -20.94
CA SER A 238 13.11 -26.07 -22.31
C SER A 238 12.88 -24.83 -23.14
N SER A 239 13.94 -24.43 -23.81
CA SER A 239 14.01 -23.28 -24.70
C SER A 239 13.04 -23.45 -25.86
N SER A 240 11.81 -22.98 -25.69
CA SER A 240 10.88 -22.72 -26.79
C SER A 240 10.86 -21.21 -27.05
N PRO A 241 11.36 -20.75 -28.21
CA PRO A 241 11.45 -19.33 -28.52
C PRO A 241 10.08 -18.80 -28.90
N GLY A 242 9.57 -17.82 -28.16
CA GLY A 242 8.43 -17.01 -28.61
C GLY A 242 7.23 -16.98 -27.68
N ARG A 243 7.38 -16.43 -26.48
CA ARG A 243 6.30 -15.70 -25.78
C ARG A 243 6.92 -14.80 -24.73
N ARG A 244 6.77 -13.47 -24.90
CA ARG A 244 7.17 -12.50 -23.88
C ARG A 244 6.19 -12.59 -22.72
N SER A 245 6.57 -13.25 -21.63
CA SER A 245 5.85 -13.18 -20.36
C SER A 245 6.13 -11.83 -19.66
N PRO A 246 5.15 -11.23 -18.97
CA PRO A 246 5.34 -9.98 -18.25
C PRO A 246 6.36 -10.19 -17.13
N GLY A 247 7.41 -9.35 -17.11
CA GLY A 247 8.54 -9.48 -16.20
C GLY A 247 8.11 -9.55 -14.73
N THR A 248 8.63 -10.55 -14.01
CA THR A 248 8.49 -10.66 -12.56
C THR A 248 9.18 -9.44 -11.90
N PRO A 249 8.59 -8.80 -10.87
CA PRO A 249 9.03 -7.51 -10.36
C PRO A 249 10.34 -7.55 -9.52
N TRP A 250 11.07 -8.66 -9.52
CA TRP A 250 12.32 -8.82 -8.80
C TRP A 250 13.49 -8.17 -9.54
N SER A 251 13.74 -6.88 -9.27
CA SER A 251 14.94 -6.21 -9.78
C SER A 251 15.19 -4.86 -9.07
N ARG A 252 16.46 -4.69 -8.62
CA ARG A 252 17.07 -3.54 -7.91
C ARG A 252 16.75 -3.64 -6.40
N ALA A 253 17.68 -3.67 -5.44
CA ALA A 253 19.12 -3.47 -5.38
C ALA A 253 19.64 -3.87 -3.98
N GLY A 254 20.90 -4.33 -3.89
CA GLY A 254 21.67 -4.22 -2.64
C GLY A 254 22.54 -5.42 -2.26
N ARG A 255 23.68 -5.55 -2.94
CA ARG A 255 24.82 -6.38 -2.54
C ARG A 255 25.09 -6.29 -1.01
N PRO A 256 25.52 -7.36 -0.35
CA PRO A 256 26.49 -7.23 0.73
C PRO A 256 27.84 -6.85 0.09
N ARG A 257 28.35 -5.64 0.34
CA ARG A 257 29.81 -5.45 0.37
C ARG A 257 30.26 -6.19 1.63
N THR A 258 30.63 -7.45 1.48
CA THR A 258 31.38 -8.17 2.49
C THR A 258 32.57 -8.74 1.75
N THR A 259 33.68 -8.02 1.86
CA THR A 259 35.02 -8.59 1.81
C THR A 259 35.00 -9.83 2.69
N LEU A 260 35.10 -10.99 2.06
CA LEU A 260 35.49 -12.21 2.75
C LEU A 260 37.03 -12.23 2.74
N PRO A 261 37.70 -12.52 3.86
CA PRO A 261 39.02 -13.13 3.79
C PRO A 261 38.94 -14.50 3.08
#